data_AF-A0A934V9D1-F1
#
_entry.id   AF-A0A934V9D1-F1
#
_cell.length_a   1.000
_cell.length_b   1.000
_cell.length_c   1.000
_cell.angle_alpha   90.00
_cell.angle_beta   90.00
_cell.angle_gamma   90.00
#
_symmetry.space_group_name_H-M   'P 1'
#
loop_
_entity.id
_entity.type
_entity.pdbx_description
1 polymer ?
#
loop_
_entity_poly.entity_id
_entity_poly.type
_entity_poly.pdbx_seq_one_letter_code
_entity_poly.pdbx_strand_id
1 'polypeptide(L)'
;MRKSSPGNLIGHKILGEDGRLEGGKGGPTVFWWITFALCVVFFVATLLPGAVTLVSWHTERQQAQVSDGLLGVINNPHVFAWTGMLLMCAMVILEQIRRGPITTTANRPGKPAPTGTFQSQVRLLPTPLHLAWFVGLAALSVALLGLPLTVEWDFDIFFVWYLWAAIMVPVNGAVLGSLIKKICYARWYRRQLAASPDGQVVRTKQEFWRWFSYRWRFDLWLCGAASLLIVLGAGLAAALAYIPADDFGDADDILAARGITIVLLSIGVPAMTFGLWACTQYWRSGEEIGSAESVT
;
A
#
# COMPACT_ATOMS: atom_id res chain seq x y z
N MET A 1 -27.41 -23.17 -4.78
CA MET A 1 -26.41 -22.81 -3.75
C MET A 1 -25.02 -23.13 -4.29
N ARG A 2 -24.17 -22.13 -4.55
CA ARG A 2 -22.82 -22.32 -5.11
C ARG A 2 -21.85 -22.60 -3.96
N LYS A 3 -21.21 -23.78 -3.93
CA LYS A 3 -20.17 -24.12 -2.94
C LYS A 3 -19.00 -23.13 -3.10
N SER A 4 -18.70 -22.38 -2.04
CA SER A 4 -17.54 -21.49 -2.00
C SER A 4 -16.25 -22.30 -1.96
N SER A 5 -15.25 -21.89 -2.75
CA SER A 5 -13.94 -22.54 -2.76
C SER A 5 -13.20 -22.28 -1.44
N PRO A 6 -12.36 -23.23 -0.97
CA PRO A 6 -11.74 -23.19 0.35
C PRO A 6 -10.79 -21.99 0.58
N GLY A 7 -10.37 -21.27 -0.46
CA GLY A 7 -9.51 -20.09 -0.32
C GLY A 7 -10.20 -18.80 0.18
N ASN A 8 -11.52 -18.79 0.32
CA ASN A 8 -12.32 -17.57 0.56
C ASN A 8 -12.94 -17.46 1.99
N LEU A 9 -12.57 -18.36 2.91
CA LEU A 9 -13.31 -18.55 4.17
C LEU A 9 -13.13 -17.41 5.20
N ILE A 10 -12.03 -16.66 5.16
CA ILE A 10 -11.78 -15.59 6.16
C ILE A 10 -12.57 -14.31 5.83
N GLY A 11 -12.81 -14.03 4.54
CA GLY A 11 -13.56 -12.85 4.11
C GLY A 11 -15.07 -13.07 4.04
N HIS A 12 -15.52 -14.28 3.68
CA HIS A 12 -16.92 -14.53 3.36
C HIS A 12 -17.70 -15.28 4.46
N LYS A 13 -17.02 -16.08 5.30
CA LYS A 13 -17.68 -16.88 6.36
C LYS A 13 -17.69 -16.21 7.73
N ILE A 14 -16.83 -15.21 7.94
CA ILE A 14 -16.76 -14.45 9.21
C ILE A 14 -17.75 -13.26 9.20
N LEU A 15 -18.30 -12.90 8.04
CA LEU A 15 -19.19 -11.75 7.84
C LEU A 15 -20.64 -12.14 7.46
N GLY A 16 -21.07 -13.39 7.69
CA GLY A 16 -22.47 -13.81 7.58
C GLY A 16 -22.62 -15.27 8.02
N GLU A 17 -23.43 -15.59 9.03
CA GLU A 17 -24.90 -15.67 8.91
C GLU A 17 -25.73 -14.62 9.68
N ASP A 18 -25.14 -13.81 10.56
CA ASP A 18 -25.89 -12.78 11.32
C ASP A 18 -25.99 -11.42 10.60
N GLY A 19 -25.32 -11.27 9.46
CA GLY A 19 -25.21 -10.03 8.70
C GLY A 19 -25.68 -10.20 7.26
N ARG A 20 -26.88 -9.70 6.95
CA ARG A 20 -27.24 -9.33 5.58
C ARG A 20 -26.42 -8.10 5.18
N LEU A 21 -25.14 -8.33 4.90
CA LEU A 21 -24.31 -7.40 4.16
C LEU A 21 -24.49 -7.76 2.69
N GLU A 22 -25.39 -7.07 2.01
CA GLU A 22 -25.41 -7.05 0.54
C GLU A 22 -24.13 -6.33 0.07
N GLY A 23 -22.99 -7.00 0.19
CA GLY A 23 -21.74 -6.55 -0.37
C GLY A 23 -21.93 -6.34 -1.87
N GLY A 24 -21.56 -5.16 -2.36
CA GLY A 24 -21.77 -4.75 -3.75
C GLY A 24 -21.49 -5.90 -4.73
N LYS A 25 -22.48 -6.19 -5.58
CA LYS A 25 -22.43 -7.26 -6.60
C LYS A 25 -21.41 -7.00 -7.72
N GLY A 26 -20.64 -5.90 -7.63
CA GLY A 26 -19.64 -5.49 -8.61
C GLY A 26 -18.45 -6.45 -8.66
N GLY A 27 -18.49 -7.38 -9.59
CA GLY A 27 -17.27 -8.03 -10.08
C GLY A 27 -16.37 -7.00 -10.79
N PRO A 28 -15.08 -7.28 -10.96
CA PRO A 28 -14.22 -6.46 -11.82
C PRO A 28 -14.81 -6.39 -13.23
N THR A 29 -15.01 -5.17 -13.72
CA THR A 29 -15.52 -4.91 -15.07
C THR A 29 -14.44 -5.18 -16.12
N VAL A 30 -14.82 -5.24 -17.40
CA VAL A 30 -13.85 -5.35 -18.50
C VAL A 30 -12.86 -4.17 -18.46
N PHE A 31 -13.36 -2.95 -18.20
CA PHE A 31 -12.51 -1.76 -18.03
C PHE A 31 -11.52 -1.90 -16.88
N TRP A 32 -11.94 -2.44 -15.73
CA TRP A 32 -11.04 -2.71 -14.61
C TRP A 32 -9.92 -3.67 -15.01
N TRP A 33 -10.24 -4.76 -15.72
CA TRP A 33 -9.24 -5.72 -16.18
C TRP A 33 -8.29 -5.12 -17.23
N ILE A 34 -8.80 -4.31 -18.16
CA ILE A 34 -7.98 -3.62 -19.16
C ILE A 34 -7.02 -2.66 -18.46
N THR A 35 -7.50 -1.80 -17.56
CA THR A 35 -6.64 -0.86 -16.84
C THR A 35 -5.65 -1.58 -15.93
N PHE A 36 -6.06 -2.64 -15.24
CA PHE A 36 -5.14 -3.47 -14.48
C PHE A 36 -4.05 -4.07 -15.36
N ALA A 37 -4.41 -4.64 -16.52
CA ALA A 37 -3.45 -5.17 -17.48
C ALA A 37 -2.52 -4.08 -18.00
N LEU A 38 -3.02 -2.87 -18.29
CA LEU A 38 -2.21 -1.73 -18.70
C LEU A 38 -1.25 -1.28 -17.59
N CYS A 39 -1.68 -1.24 -16.33
CA CYS A 39 -0.78 -0.97 -15.19
C CYS A 39 0.31 -2.03 -15.11
N VAL A 40 -0.04 -3.31 -15.17
CA VAL A 40 0.92 -4.41 -15.11
C VAL A 40 1.90 -4.33 -16.28
N VAL A 41 1.42 -4.15 -17.50
CA VAL A 41 2.26 -4.02 -18.70
C VAL A 41 3.15 -2.79 -18.60
N PHE A 42 2.63 -1.66 -18.13
CA PHE A 42 3.42 -0.44 -17.91
C PHE A 42 4.56 -0.68 -16.92
N PHE A 43 4.27 -1.26 -15.74
CA PHE A 43 5.30 -1.57 -14.74
C PHE A 43 6.29 -2.63 -15.23
N VAL A 44 5.83 -3.66 -15.94
CA VAL A 44 6.71 -4.68 -16.53
C VAL A 44 7.59 -4.06 -17.62
N ALA A 45 7.03 -3.22 -18.48
CA ALA A 45 7.74 -2.54 -19.55
C ALA A 45 8.72 -1.47 -19.05
N THR A 46 8.63 -1.03 -17.79
CA THR A 46 9.58 -0.09 -17.19
C THR A 46 10.61 -0.80 -16.32
N LEU A 47 10.25 -1.90 -15.65
CA LEU A 47 11.17 -2.76 -14.93
C LEU A 47 12.05 -3.60 -15.86
N LEU A 48 11.52 -4.06 -17.00
CA LEU A 48 12.27 -4.87 -17.96
C LEU A 48 13.47 -4.13 -18.54
N PRO A 49 13.39 -2.88 -19.02
CA PRO A 49 14.56 -2.11 -19.43
C PRO A 49 15.62 -2.05 -18.33
N GLY A 50 15.23 -1.73 -17.09
CA GLY A 50 16.16 -1.72 -15.95
C GLY A 50 16.82 -3.08 -15.72
N ALA A 51 16.05 -4.17 -15.78
CA ALA A 51 16.56 -5.53 -15.64
C ALA A 51 17.44 -5.96 -16.83
N VAL A 52 17.09 -5.58 -18.06
CA VAL A 52 17.85 -5.88 -19.28
C VAL A 52 19.16 -5.13 -19.27
N THR A 53 19.18 -3.85 -18.90
CA THR A 53 20.42 -3.07 -18.72
C THR A 53 21.34 -3.70 -17.68
N LEU A 54 20.78 -4.22 -16.59
CA LEU A 54 21.55 -4.89 -15.54
C LEU A 54 22.14 -6.23 -16.02
N VAL A 55 21.36 -7.01 -16.78
CA VAL A 55 21.83 -8.24 -17.43
C VAL A 55 22.91 -7.94 -18.46
N SER A 56 22.71 -6.96 -19.35
CA SER A 56 23.66 -6.60 -20.41
C SER A 56 24.96 -6.03 -19.84
N TRP A 57 24.88 -5.21 -18.78
CA TRP A 57 26.06 -4.69 -18.08
C TRP A 57 26.91 -5.84 -17.51
N HIS A 58 26.27 -6.84 -16.89
CA HIS A 58 26.98 -7.99 -16.34
C HIS A 58 27.51 -8.97 -17.39
N THR A 59 26.88 -9.06 -18.57
CA THR A 59 27.30 -9.99 -19.62
C THR A 59 28.30 -9.40 -20.61
N GLU A 60 28.20 -8.11 -20.94
CA GLU A 60 28.94 -7.53 -22.07
C GLU A 60 29.83 -6.33 -21.72
N ARG A 61 29.73 -5.75 -20.50
CA ARG A 61 30.41 -4.49 -20.09
C ARG A 61 30.24 -3.32 -21.08
N GLN A 62 29.29 -3.39 -22.00
CA GLN A 62 28.93 -2.31 -22.91
C GLN A 62 27.61 -1.70 -22.46
N GLN A 63 27.54 -0.36 -22.43
CA GLN A 63 26.29 0.36 -22.20
C GLN A 63 25.31 -0.05 -23.31
N ALA A 64 24.20 -0.68 -22.93
CA ALA A 64 23.14 -0.99 -23.88
C ALA A 64 22.58 0.32 -24.43
N GLN A 65 22.84 0.61 -25.71
CA GLN A 65 22.17 1.69 -26.42
C GLN A 65 20.70 1.30 -26.58
N VAL A 66 19.87 1.73 -25.64
CA VAL A 66 18.42 1.54 -25.73
C VAL A 66 17.91 2.44 -26.85
N SER A 67 17.66 1.85 -28.02
CA SER A 67 17.32 2.54 -29.28
C SER A 67 16.15 3.53 -29.18
N ASP A 68 16.14 4.53 -30.09
CA ASP A 68 15.14 5.58 -30.32
C ASP A 68 13.69 5.11 -30.66
N GLY A 69 13.34 3.86 -30.41
CA GLY A 69 12.02 3.28 -30.67
C GLY A 69 11.02 3.41 -29.51
N LEU A 70 10.06 2.49 -29.43
CA LEU A 70 9.07 2.41 -28.33
C LEU A 70 9.75 2.39 -26.94
N LEU A 71 10.92 1.76 -26.84
CA LEU A 71 11.77 1.76 -25.65
C LEU A 71 12.30 3.16 -25.28
N GLY A 72 12.68 3.99 -26.26
CA GLY A 72 13.06 5.38 -26.03
C GLY A 72 11.90 6.25 -25.55
N VAL A 73 10.68 6.00 -26.04
CA VAL A 73 9.46 6.67 -25.56
C VAL A 73 9.10 6.24 -24.13
N ILE A 74 9.24 4.96 -23.80
CA ILE A 74 8.98 4.42 -22.45
C ILE A 74 10.07 4.85 -21.45
N ASN A 75 11.32 4.97 -21.89
CA ASN A 75 12.43 5.48 -21.08
C ASN A 75 12.47 7.01 -21.00
N ASN A 76 11.60 7.73 -21.70
CA ASN A 76 11.46 9.15 -21.50
C ASN A 76 10.91 9.41 -20.08
N PRO A 77 11.67 10.09 -19.20
CA PRO A 77 11.32 10.24 -17.80
C PRO A 77 9.98 10.96 -17.62
N HIS A 78 9.65 11.93 -18.48
CA HIS A 78 8.39 12.64 -18.44
C HIS A 78 7.21 11.74 -18.83
N VAL A 79 7.33 10.98 -19.93
CA VAL A 79 6.28 10.04 -20.36
C VAL A 79 6.05 8.98 -19.29
N PHE A 80 7.11 8.47 -18.68
CA PHE A 80 7.04 7.52 -17.58
C PHE A 80 6.31 8.12 -16.36
N ALA A 81 6.68 9.33 -15.93
CA ALA A 81 6.03 10.00 -14.81
C ALA A 81 4.52 10.24 -15.06
N TRP A 82 4.16 10.85 -16.19
CA TRP A 82 2.76 11.21 -16.48
C TRP A 82 1.89 9.99 -16.75
N THR A 83 2.38 9.01 -17.54
CA THR A 83 1.61 7.80 -17.86
C THR A 83 1.36 6.97 -16.61
N GLY A 84 2.36 6.79 -15.76
CA GLY A 84 2.19 6.06 -14.51
C GLY A 84 1.20 6.76 -13.57
N MET A 85 1.25 8.09 -13.48
CA MET A 85 0.32 8.87 -12.65
C MET A 85 -1.12 8.71 -13.15
N LEU A 86 -1.34 8.83 -14.46
CA LEU A 86 -2.66 8.66 -15.08
C LEU A 86 -3.21 7.24 -14.86
N LEU A 87 -2.37 6.21 -15.03
CA LEU A 87 -2.74 4.81 -14.80
C LEU A 87 -3.10 4.56 -13.33
N MET A 88 -2.34 5.11 -12.39
CA MET A 88 -2.64 5.03 -10.96
C MET A 88 -3.96 5.72 -10.61
N CYS A 89 -4.19 6.94 -11.12
CA CYS A 89 -5.46 7.65 -10.94
C CYS A 89 -6.64 6.85 -11.52
N ALA A 90 -6.51 6.34 -12.73
CA ALA A 90 -7.52 5.52 -13.37
C ALA A 90 -7.80 4.24 -12.56
N MET A 91 -6.77 3.57 -12.07
CA MET A 91 -6.89 2.37 -11.24
C MET A 91 -7.58 2.65 -9.91
N VAL A 92 -7.26 3.77 -9.25
CA VAL A 92 -7.94 4.21 -8.02
C VAL A 92 -9.42 4.43 -8.30
N ILE A 93 -9.76 5.19 -9.35
CA ILE A 93 -11.15 5.46 -9.73
C ILE A 93 -11.90 4.16 -10.03
N LEU A 94 -11.33 3.29 -10.87
CA LEU A 94 -11.95 2.02 -11.24
C LEU A 94 -12.08 1.06 -10.06
N GLU A 95 -11.15 1.08 -9.12
CA GLU A 95 -11.24 0.31 -7.89
C GLU A 95 -12.36 0.84 -6.98
N GLN A 96 -12.57 2.15 -6.89
CA GLN A 96 -13.73 2.71 -6.19
C GLN A 96 -15.05 2.32 -6.88
N ILE A 97 -15.11 2.40 -8.21
CA ILE A 97 -16.28 1.99 -9.00
C ILE A 97 -16.56 0.49 -8.81
N ARG A 98 -15.52 -0.36 -8.81
CA ARG A 98 -15.62 -1.81 -8.59
C ARG A 98 -16.19 -2.14 -7.21
N ARG A 99 -15.86 -1.34 -6.19
CA ARG A 99 -16.34 -1.54 -4.82
C ARG A 99 -17.83 -1.29 -4.66
N GLY A 100 -18.48 -0.75 -5.70
CA GLY A 100 -19.91 -0.53 -5.77
C GLY A 100 -20.28 0.89 -5.38
N PRO A 101 -21.57 1.26 -5.53
CA PRO A 101 -22.04 2.58 -5.14
C PRO A 101 -21.75 2.83 -3.66
N ILE A 102 -21.23 4.01 -3.34
CA ILE A 102 -21.22 4.54 -1.98
C ILE A 102 -22.69 4.84 -1.65
N THR A 103 -23.40 3.82 -1.18
CA THR A 103 -24.74 4.00 -0.67
C THR A 103 -24.60 4.59 0.72
N THR A 104 -25.24 5.72 0.98
CA THR A 104 -25.59 6.07 2.37
C THR A 104 -26.33 4.86 2.92
N THR A 105 -25.78 4.17 3.91
CA THR A 105 -26.53 3.12 4.58
C THR A 105 -27.78 3.77 5.16
N ALA A 106 -28.91 3.57 4.48
CA ALA A 106 -30.22 3.83 5.04
C ALA A 106 -30.31 2.96 6.28
N ASN A 107 -30.10 3.60 7.43
CA ASN A 107 -30.45 3.17 8.77
C ASN A 107 -30.15 1.69 9.08
N ARG A 108 -29.24 1.44 10.03
CA ARG A 108 -29.54 0.33 10.97
C ARG A 108 -30.96 0.61 11.49
N PRO A 109 -31.90 -0.35 11.44
CA PRO A 109 -33.25 -0.14 11.95
C PRO A 109 -33.15 0.44 13.37
N GLY A 110 -33.67 1.67 13.56
CA GLY A 110 -33.76 2.31 14.87
C GLY A 110 -32.65 3.27 15.33
N LYS A 111 -31.63 3.60 14.51
CA LYS A 111 -30.69 4.69 14.87
C LYS A 111 -30.48 5.68 13.71
N PRO A 112 -30.85 6.97 13.87
CA PRO A 112 -30.51 7.98 12.88
C PRO A 112 -28.99 8.07 12.75
N ALA A 113 -28.49 8.09 11.52
CA ALA A 113 -27.10 8.46 11.28
C ALA A 113 -26.85 9.86 11.88
N PRO A 114 -25.69 10.11 12.52
CA PRO A 114 -25.31 11.46 12.88
C PRO A 114 -25.37 12.34 11.63
N THR A 115 -26.09 13.45 11.71
CA THR A 115 -26.25 14.43 10.62
C THR A 115 -24.87 14.78 10.02
N GLY A 116 -24.73 14.67 8.70
CA GLY A 116 -23.52 15.10 7.97
C GLY A 116 -22.41 14.05 7.75
N THR A 117 -22.71 12.75 7.79
CA THR A 117 -21.70 11.70 7.53
C THR A 117 -22.16 10.66 6.50
N PHE A 118 -21.33 10.40 5.49
CA PHE A 118 -21.57 9.34 4.50
C PHE A 118 -20.85 8.07 4.96
N GLN A 119 -21.60 7.00 5.21
CA GLN A 119 -21.03 5.68 5.47
C GLN A 119 -21.06 4.85 4.19
N SER A 120 -19.90 4.32 3.80
CA SER A 120 -19.76 3.36 2.70
C SER A 120 -19.32 2.01 3.26
N GLN A 121 -19.75 0.93 2.62
CA GLN A 121 -19.26 -0.41 2.92
C GLN A 121 -18.51 -0.96 1.72
N VAL A 122 -17.30 -1.45 1.98
CA VAL A 122 -16.37 -1.92 0.96
C VAL A 122 -16.15 -3.41 1.13
N ARG A 123 -16.23 -4.14 0.02
CA ARG A 123 -15.82 -5.54 -0.02
C ARG A 123 -14.30 -5.64 0.23
N LEU A 124 -13.94 -6.26 1.33
CA LEU A 124 -12.55 -6.48 1.70
C LEU A 124 -11.88 -7.45 0.71
N LEU A 125 -10.63 -7.13 0.38
CA LEU A 125 -9.76 -8.05 -0.34
C LEU A 125 -9.48 -9.30 0.51
N PRO A 126 -9.49 -10.52 -0.06
CA PRO A 126 -9.04 -11.71 0.66
C PRO A 126 -7.62 -11.55 1.21
N THR A 127 -7.33 -12.13 2.39
CA THR A 127 -6.01 -12.02 3.04
C THR A 127 -4.86 -12.49 2.14
N PRO A 128 -4.95 -13.63 1.40
CA PRO A 128 -3.86 -14.06 0.52
C PRO A 128 -3.55 -13.06 -0.59
N LEU A 129 -4.60 -12.47 -1.18
CA LEU A 129 -4.43 -11.47 -2.22
C LEU A 129 -3.87 -10.15 -1.65
N HIS A 130 -4.26 -9.79 -0.42
CA HIS A 130 -3.68 -8.63 0.27
C HIS A 130 -2.20 -8.82 0.60
N LEU A 131 -1.80 -10.03 1.00
CA LEU A 131 -0.40 -10.39 1.18
C LEU A 131 0.35 -10.38 -0.15
N ALA A 132 -0.23 -10.91 -1.22
CA ALA A 132 0.37 -10.85 -2.56
C ALA A 132 0.62 -9.41 -3.02
N TRP A 133 -0.32 -8.49 -2.74
CA TRP A 133 -0.13 -7.05 -2.97
C TRP A 133 1.02 -6.46 -2.17
N PHE A 134 1.12 -6.78 -0.87
CA PHE A 134 2.25 -6.35 -0.04
C PHE A 134 3.59 -6.85 -0.59
N VAL A 135 3.68 -8.15 -0.91
CA VAL A 135 4.92 -8.74 -1.44
C VAL A 135 5.28 -8.15 -2.80
N GLY A 136 4.30 -7.95 -3.68
CA GLY A 136 4.51 -7.34 -4.99
C GLY A 136 5.01 -5.90 -4.89
N LEU A 137 4.41 -5.10 -4.01
CA LEU A 137 4.87 -3.73 -3.75
C LEU A 137 6.26 -3.70 -3.09
N ALA A 138 6.55 -4.62 -2.17
CA ALA A 138 7.88 -4.72 -1.56
C ALA A 138 8.95 -5.06 -2.60
N ALA A 139 8.71 -6.05 -3.46
CA ALA A 139 9.61 -6.42 -4.54
C ALA A 139 9.81 -5.25 -5.52
N LEU A 140 8.73 -4.54 -5.86
CA LEU A 140 8.78 -3.36 -6.71
C LEU A 140 9.60 -2.23 -6.08
N SER A 141 9.40 -1.93 -4.79
CA SER A 141 10.20 -0.92 -4.08
C SER A 141 11.69 -1.29 -4.04
N VAL A 142 12.02 -2.56 -3.80
CA VAL A 142 13.40 -3.04 -3.82
C VAL A 142 13.99 -2.90 -5.23
N ALA A 143 13.25 -3.23 -6.28
CA ALA A 143 13.72 -3.03 -7.65
C ALA A 143 13.95 -1.53 -7.93
N LEU A 144 12.98 -0.67 -7.62
CA LEU A 144 13.06 0.77 -7.86
C LEU A 144 14.22 1.46 -7.12
N LEU A 145 14.61 0.96 -5.95
CA LEU A 145 15.73 1.51 -5.17
C LEU A 145 17.07 0.82 -5.44
N GLY A 146 17.05 -0.49 -5.69
CA GLY A 146 18.24 -1.30 -5.84
C GLY A 146 18.83 -1.25 -7.25
N LEU A 147 18.01 -1.22 -8.30
CA LEU A 147 18.51 -1.15 -9.68
C LEU A 147 19.33 0.12 -9.93
N PRO A 148 18.95 1.31 -9.43
CA PRO A 148 19.79 2.50 -9.44
C PRO A 148 21.21 2.33 -8.91
N LEU A 149 21.43 1.41 -7.97
CA LEU A 149 22.75 1.21 -7.34
C LEU A 149 23.68 0.31 -8.15
N THR A 150 23.20 -0.29 -9.24
CA THR A 150 23.93 -1.34 -9.98
C THR A 150 24.48 -0.90 -11.32
N VAL A 151 24.00 0.22 -11.87
CA VAL A 151 24.41 0.75 -13.17
C VAL A 151 24.47 2.27 -13.09
N GLU A 152 25.19 2.92 -14.00
CA GLU A 152 25.18 4.37 -14.12
C GLU A 152 23.90 4.82 -14.82
N TRP A 153 23.15 5.72 -14.19
CA TRP A 153 21.90 6.25 -14.72
C TRP A 153 22.07 7.70 -15.16
N ASP A 154 21.37 8.06 -16.24
CA ASP A 154 21.05 9.45 -16.51
C ASP A 154 20.25 10.04 -15.34
N PHE A 155 20.56 11.29 -14.97
CA PHE A 155 19.99 11.93 -13.78
C PHE A 155 18.47 12.06 -13.84
N ASP A 156 17.91 12.38 -15.01
CA ASP A 156 16.46 12.56 -15.15
C ASP A 156 15.73 11.21 -15.02
N ILE A 157 16.32 10.14 -15.56
CA ILE A 157 15.78 8.78 -15.43
C ILE A 157 15.88 8.30 -13.98
N PHE A 158 17.04 8.50 -13.34
CA PHE A 158 17.25 8.21 -11.91
C PHE A 158 16.21 8.92 -11.05
N PHE A 159 16.00 10.22 -11.28
CA PHE A 159 15.06 11.03 -10.51
C PHE A 159 13.63 10.49 -10.59
N VAL A 160 13.15 10.13 -11.79
CA VAL A 160 11.79 9.60 -11.94
C VAL A 160 11.67 8.21 -11.33
N TRP A 161 12.68 7.36 -11.46
CA TRP A 161 12.72 6.06 -10.78
C TRP A 161 12.63 6.19 -9.27
N TYR A 162 13.45 7.10 -8.71
CA TYR A 162 13.46 7.39 -7.28
C TYR A 162 12.14 8.00 -6.81
N LEU A 163 11.52 8.89 -7.61
CA LEU A 163 10.19 9.44 -7.32
C LEU A 163 9.14 8.33 -7.18
N TRP A 164 9.14 7.36 -8.10
CA TRP A 164 8.23 6.21 -7.99
C TRP A 164 8.52 5.36 -6.75
N ALA A 165 9.79 5.15 -6.41
CA ALA A 165 10.15 4.48 -5.17
C ALA A 165 9.60 5.23 -3.95
N ALA A 166 9.77 6.55 -3.90
CA ALA A 166 9.30 7.42 -2.82
C ALA A 166 7.78 7.43 -2.67
N ILE A 167 7.02 7.14 -3.74
CA ILE A 167 5.57 6.95 -3.68
C ILE A 167 5.21 5.54 -3.22
N MET A 168 5.87 4.51 -3.78
CA MET A 168 5.51 3.10 -3.53
C MET A 168 5.87 2.63 -2.13
N VAL A 169 6.97 3.10 -1.56
CA VAL A 169 7.41 2.73 -0.21
C VAL A 169 6.34 3.08 0.85
N PRO A 170 5.85 4.33 0.96
CA PRO A 170 4.75 4.66 1.87
C PRO A 170 3.49 3.85 1.64
N VAL A 171 3.13 3.60 0.37
CA VAL A 171 1.95 2.77 0.04
C VAL A 171 2.14 1.36 0.58
N ASN A 172 3.33 0.79 0.42
CA ASN A 172 3.64 -0.54 0.94
C ASN A 172 3.57 -0.61 2.47
N GLY A 173 4.08 0.42 3.18
CA GLY A 173 3.93 0.54 4.63
C GLY A 173 2.47 0.61 5.08
N ALA A 174 1.64 1.38 4.38
CA ALA A 174 0.20 1.45 4.65
C ALA A 174 -0.51 0.12 4.36
N VAL A 175 -0.12 -0.60 3.30
CA VAL A 175 -0.64 -1.94 2.97
C VAL A 175 -0.27 -2.95 4.05
N LEU A 176 0.96 -2.91 4.57
CA LEU A 176 1.39 -3.74 5.70
C LEU A 176 0.53 -3.47 6.95
N GLY A 177 0.37 -2.20 7.34
CA GLY A 177 -0.49 -1.82 8.46
C GLY A 177 -1.93 -2.30 8.27
N SER A 178 -2.47 -2.15 7.06
CA SER A 178 -3.81 -2.62 6.69
C SER A 178 -3.94 -4.15 6.78
N LEU A 179 -2.90 -4.90 6.39
CA LEU A 179 -2.85 -6.35 6.49
C LEU A 179 -2.85 -6.81 7.95
N ILE A 180 -2.01 -6.20 8.79
CA ILE A 180 -2.00 -6.49 10.24
C ILE A 180 -3.36 -6.16 10.86
N LYS A 181 -3.90 -4.98 10.56
CA LYS A 181 -5.24 -4.55 11.01
C LYS A 181 -6.30 -5.61 10.68
N LYS A 182 -6.30 -6.11 9.44
CA LYS A 182 -7.22 -7.15 8.98
C LYS A 182 -7.06 -8.46 9.74
N ILE A 183 -5.84 -8.94 9.92
CA ILE A 183 -5.56 -10.20 10.61
C ILE A 183 -5.97 -10.10 12.08
N CYS A 184 -5.57 -9.04 12.77
CA CYS A 184 -5.87 -8.81 14.19
C CYS A 184 -7.37 -8.64 14.42
N TYR A 185 -8.07 -7.87 13.58
CA TYR A 185 -9.52 -7.72 13.66
C TYR A 185 -10.24 -9.05 13.46
N ALA A 186 -9.87 -9.83 12.43
CA ALA A 186 -10.47 -11.13 12.18
C ALA A 186 -10.21 -12.13 13.33
N ARG A 187 -9.05 -12.06 13.99
CA ARG A 187 -8.76 -12.86 15.18
C ARG A 187 -9.61 -12.43 16.37
N TRP A 188 -9.71 -11.13 16.63
CA TRP A 188 -10.55 -10.59 17.71
C TRP A 188 -12.02 -10.96 17.49
N TYR A 189 -12.54 -10.73 16.28
CA TYR A 189 -13.95 -10.98 15.94
C TYR A 189 -14.31 -12.45 16.14
N ARG A 190 -13.47 -13.39 15.66
CA ARG A 190 -13.69 -14.84 15.87
C ARG A 190 -13.74 -15.23 17.34
N ARG A 191 -12.91 -14.60 18.18
CA ARG A 191 -12.91 -14.84 19.64
C ARG A 191 -14.19 -14.35 20.28
N GLN A 192 -14.66 -13.17 19.90
CA GLN A 192 -15.91 -12.61 20.43
C GLN A 192 -17.13 -13.41 19.96
N LEU A 193 -17.12 -13.85 18.70
CA LEU A 193 -18.17 -14.69 18.13
C LEU A 193 -18.28 -16.02 18.88
N ALA A 194 -17.15 -16.68 19.15
CA ALA A 194 -17.12 -17.94 19.90
C ALA A 194 -17.55 -17.78 21.37
N ALA A 195 -17.44 -16.58 21.94
CA ALA A 195 -17.84 -16.27 23.31
C ALA A 195 -19.29 -15.74 23.42
N SER A 196 -19.97 -15.50 22.29
CA SER A 196 -21.30 -14.89 22.27
C SER A 196 -22.40 -15.98 22.27
N PRO A 197 -23.28 -16.00 23.29
CA PRO A 197 -24.39 -16.96 23.36
C PRO A 197 -25.37 -16.83 22.17
N ASP A 198 -25.53 -15.60 21.66
CA ASP A 198 -26.52 -15.26 20.65
C ASP A 198 -25.95 -15.24 19.23
N GLY A 199 -24.68 -15.66 19.04
CA GLY A 199 -23.96 -15.57 17.77
C GLY A 199 -23.54 -14.14 17.38
N GLN A 200 -23.99 -13.11 18.11
CA GLN A 200 -23.72 -11.73 17.73
C GLN A 200 -22.50 -11.13 18.42
N VAL A 201 -21.65 -10.43 17.66
CA VAL A 201 -20.51 -9.70 18.21
C VAL A 201 -20.90 -8.26 18.54
N VAL A 202 -20.96 -7.94 19.84
CA VAL A 202 -21.14 -6.57 20.32
C VAL A 202 -19.83 -5.80 20.18
N ARG A 203 -19.87 -4.63 19.54
CA ARG A 203 -18.71 -3.75 19.32
C ARG A 203 -18.86 -2.50 20.17
N THR A 204 -17.99 -2.34 21.16
CA THR A 204 -17.98 -1.16 22.03
C THR A 204 -17.06 -0.10 21.43
N LYS A 205 -17.63 1.07 21.15
CA LYS A 205 -16.91 2.21 20.59
C LYS A 205 -16.09 2.92 21.67
N GLN A 206 -14.82 3.18 21.36
CA GLN A 206 -13.97 4.13 22.08
C GLN A 206 -13.69 5.34 21.19
N GLU A 207 -14.02 6.55 21.65
CA GLU A 207 -13.98 7.77 20.82
C GLU A 207 -12.60 8.03 20.21
N PHE A 208 -11.53 7.89 20.98
CA PHE A 208 -10.15 8.06 20.50
C PHE A 208 -9.87 7.17 19.29
N TRP A 209 -10.14 5.86 19.38
CA TRP A 209 -9.86 4.90 18.31
C TRP A 209 -10.74 5.10 17.08
N ARG A 210 -11.98 5.54 17.26
CA ARG A 210 -12.86 5.88 16.13
C ARG A 210 -12.33 7.09 15.35
N TRP A 211 -11.87 8.12 16.04
CA TRP A 211 -11.25 9.26 15.36
C TRP A 211 -9.92 8.88 14.73
N PHE A 212 -9.02 8.28 15.51
CA PHE A 212 -7.66 7.98 15.11
C PHE A 212 -7.57 6.93 13.98
N SER A 213 -8.18 5.75 14.16
CA SER A 213 -7.97 4.58 13.30
C SER A 213 -9.07 4.35 12.25
N TYR A 214 -10.28 4.88 12.48
CA TYR A 214 -11.42 4.73 11.56
C TYR A 214 -11.62 5.96 10.65
N ARG A 215 -11.81 7.15 11.22
CA ARG A 215 -12.06 8.39 10.43
C ARG A 215 -10.81 8.87 9.72
N TRP A 216 -9.76 9.18 10.47
CA TRP A 216 -8.52 9.73 9.90
C TRP A 216 -7.58 8.65 9.37
N ARG A 217 -7.71 7.41 9.85
CA ARG A 217 -6.82 6.28 9.52
C ARG A 217 -5.35 6.61 9.79
N PHE A 218 -5.09 7.38 10.84
CA PHE A 218 -3.74 7.83 11.21
C PHE A 218 -2.78 6.68 11.45
N ASP A 219 -3.27 5.52 11.87
CA ASP A 219 -2.45 4.32 11.99
C ASP A 219 -1.85 3.87 10.64
N LEU A 220 -2.61 3.93 9.54
CA LEU A 220 -2.12 3.60 8.21
C LEU A 220 -1.19 4.70 7.65
N TRP A 221 -1.55 5.97 7.84
CA TRP A 221 -0.69 7.10 7.46
C TRP A 221 0.66 7.02 8.17
N LEU A 222 0.65 6.68 9.45
CA LEU A 222 1.87 6.53 10.23
C LEU A 222 2.72 5.35 9.74
N CYS A 223 2.12 4.20 9.43
CA CYS A 223 2.86 3.08 8.82
C CYS A 223 3.50 3.49 7.48
N GLY A 224 2.76 4.21 6.64
CA GLY A 224 3.28 4.69 5.36
C GLY A 224 4.43 5.69 5.53
N ALA A 225 4.22 6.76 6.29
CA ALA A 225 5.27 7.75 6.56
C ALA A 225 6.51 7.11 7.21
N ALA A 226 6.30 6.25 8.21
CA ALA A 226 7.39 5.56 8.89
C ALA A 226 8.19 4.64 7.96
N SER A 227 7.53 3.94 7.02
CA SER A 227 8.25 3.11 6.05
C SER A 227 9.17 3.92 5.16
N LEU A 228 8.76 5.12 4.75
CA LEU A 228 9.61 6.03 3.98
C LEU A 228 10.83 6.45 4.79
N LEU A 229 10.64 6.89 6.04
CA LEU A 229 11.74 7.27 6.92
C LEU A 229 12.74 6.12 7.12
N ILE A 230 12.24 4.91 7.36
CA ILE A 230 13.09 3.73 7.54
C ILE A 230 13.89 3.42 6.28
N VAL A 231 13.24 3.41 5.12
CA VAL A 231 13.90 3.05 3.85
C VAL A 231 14.92 4.11 3.44
N LEU A 232 14.59 5.40 3.58
CA LEU A 232 15.54 6.48 3.33
C LEU A 232 16.73 6.44 4.29
N GLY A 233 16.48 6.25 5.59
CA GLY A 233 17.53 6.11 6.58
C GLY A 233 18.41 4.89 6.33
N ALA A 234 17.82 3.75 5.97
CA ALA A 234 18.57 2.53 5.63
C ALA A 234 19.40 2.70 4.34
N GLY A 235 18.87 3.41 3.35
CA GLY A 235 19.59 3.75 2.11
C GLY A 235 20.81 4.62 2.39
N LEU A 236 20.68 5.68 3.19
CA LEU A 236 21.81 6.51 3.60
C LEU A 236 22.81 5.74 4.47
N ALA A 237 22.34 4.89 5.39
CA ALA A 237 23.21 4.04 6.18
C ALA A 237 24.03 3.08 5.30
N ALA A 238 23.41 2.50 4.27
CA ALA A 238 24.09 1.64 3.30
C ALA A 238 25.10 2.45 2.47
N ALA A 239 24.72 3.63 1.98
CA ALA A 239 25.61 4.52 1.24
C ALA A 239 26.86 4.88 2.08
N LEU A 240 26.68 5.26 3.35
CA LEU A 240 27.77 5.55 4.29
C LEU A 240 28.66 4.34 4.60
N ALA A 241 28.15 3.12 4.46
CA ALA A 241 28.88 1.89 4.76
C ALA A 241 29.63 1.32 3.56
N TYR A 242 29.13 1.54 2.34
CA TYR A 242 29.60 0.86 1.13
C TYR A 242 30.21 1.81 0.08
N ILE A 243 29.93 3.11 0.14
CA ILE A 243 30.59 4.10 -0.74
C ILE A 243 31.90 4.53 -0.08
N PRO A 244 33.04 4.51 -0.80
CA PRO A 244 34.30 5.04 -0.30
C PRO A 244 34.15 6.49 0.19
N ALA A 245 34.80 6.84 1.30
CA ALA A 245 34.65 8.17 1.90
C ALA A 245 34.99 9.30 0.90
N ASP A 246 36.04 9.11 0.10
CA ASP A 246 36.49 10.07 -0.91
C ASP A 246 35.45 10.31 -2.03
N ASP A 247 34.57 9.34 -2.28
CA ASP A 247 33.49 9.40 -3.29
C ASP A 247 32.17 9.91 -2.71
N PHE A 248 32.01 9.90 -1.38
CA PHE A 248 30.78 10.32 -0.71
C PHE A 248 30.71 11.84 -0.53
N GLY A 249 31.83 12.48 -0.24
CA GLY A 249 31.91 13.90 0.07
C GLY A 249 33.00 14.20 1.09
N ASP A 250 33.01 15.42 1.61
CA ASP A 250 33.96 15.78 2.67
C ASP A 250 33.52 15.26 4.05
N ALA A 251 34.33 15.56 5.08
CA ALA A 251 34.04 15.12 6.44
C ALA A 251 32.72 15.70 7.00
N ASP A 252 32.33 16.90 6.56
CA ASP A 252 31.11 17.58 7.00
C ASP A 252 29.88 16.94 6.34
N ASP A 253 29.96 16.57 5.05
CA ASP A 253 28.92 15.83 4.34
C ASP A 253 28.65 14.46 4.99
N ILE A 254 29.72 13.72 5.34
CA ILE A 254 29.62 12.43 6.03
C ILE A 254 28.96 12.61 7.40
N LEU A 255 29.33 13.65 8.15
CA LEU A 255 28.76 13.93 9.47
C LEU A 255 27.27 14.29 9.37
N ALA A 256 26.90 15.13 8.40
CA ALA A 256 25.52 15.51 8.14
C ALA A 256 24.67 14.30 7.74
N ALA A 257 25.16 13.46 6.82
CA ALA A 257 24.48 12.25 6.40
C ALA A 257 24.28 11.25 7.55
N ARG A 258 25.27 11.10 8.44
CA ARG A 258 25.13 10.29 9.67
C ARG A 258 24.05 10.86 10.59
N GLY A 259 24.05 12.17 10.81
CA GLY A 259 23.04 12.86 11.61
C GLY A 259 21.62 12.62 11.06
N ILE A 260 21.42 12.83 9.76
CA ILE A 260 20.16 12.59 9.07
C ILE A 260 19.74 11.11 9.19
N THR A 261 20.66 10.18 8.97
CA THR A 261 20.42 8.74 9.09
C THR A 261 19.89 8.37 10.48
N ILE A 262 20.54 8.89 11.53
CA ILE A 262 20.13 8.64 12.93
C ILE A 262 18.73 9.21 13.17
N VAL A 263 18.43 10.43 12.73
CA VAL A 263 17.12 11.05 12.89
C VAL A 263 16.03 10.23 12.18
N LEU A 264 16.26 9.87 10.92
CA LEU A 264 15.30 9.10 10.12
C LEU A 264 14.98 7.75 10.74
N LEU A 265 16.00 6.99 11.16
CA LEU A 265 15.81 5.67 11.76
C LEU A 265 15.24 5.74 13.18
N SER A 266 15.68 6.70 14.00
CA SER A 266 15.20 6.86 15.38
C SER A 266 13.75 7.33 15.46
N ILE A 267 13.23 8.04 14.46
CA ILE A 267 11.81 8.38 14.35
C ILE A 267 11.05 7.27 13.63
N GLY A 268 11.57 6.80 12.49
CA GLY A 268 10.89 5.86 11.61
C GLY A 268 10.60 4.52 12.28
N VAL A 269 11.58 3.90 12.95
CA VAL A 269 11.40 2.57 13.56
C VAL A 269 10.36 2.59 14.71
N PRO A 270 10.43 3.52 15.68
CA PRO A 270 9.39 3.66 16.69
C PRO A 270 8.02 4.03 16.10
N ALA A 271 7.96 4.93 15.12
CA ALA A 271 6.72 5.31 14.46
C ALA A 271 6.05 4.12 13.75
N MET A 272 6.84 3.29 13.04
CA MET A 272 6.35 2.05 12.43
C MET A 272 5.83 1.09 13.49
N THR A 273 6.60 0.88 14.55
CA THR A 273 6.21 -0.02 15.66
C THR A 273 4.89 0.43 16.28
N PHE A 274 4.74 1.73 16.58
CA PHE A 274 3.51 2.29 17.11
C PHE A 274 2.36 2.21 16.10
N GLY A 275 2.60 2.47 14.81
CA GLY A 275 1.60 2.36 13.75
C GLY A 275 1.05 0.93 13.60
N LEU A 276 1.93 -0.07 13.57
CA LEU A 276 1.54 -1.47 13.50
C LEU A 276 0.83 -1.91 14.79
N TRP A 277 1.29 -1.47 15.96
CA TRP A 277 0.58 -1.69 17.23
C TRP A 277 -0.82 -1.08 17.19
N ALA A 278 -0.96 0.17 16.76
CA ALA A 278 -2.23 0.86 16.66
C ALA A 278 -3.19 0.15 15.68
N CYS A 279 -2.68 -0.40 14.58
CA CYS A 279 -3.45 -1.24 13.66
C CYS A 279 -4.07 -2.46 14.35
N THR A 280 -3.40 -3.05 15.36
CA THR A 280 -3.96 -4.16 16.15
C THR A 280 -5.14 -3.76 17.04
N GLN A 281 -5.31 -2.46 17.30
CA GLN A 281 -6.31 -1.91 18.22
C GLN A 281 -7.58 -1.43 17.48
N TYR A 282 -7.67 -1.59 16.16
CA TYR A 282 -8.81 -1.09 15.35
C TYR A 282 -10.18 -1.58 15.85
N TRP A 283 -10.27 -2.76 16.46
CA TRP A 283 -11.52 -3.27 17.06
C TRP A 283 -12.13 -2.32 18.12
N ARG A 284 -11.31 -1.50 18.77
CA ARG A 284 -11.74 -0.47 19.74
C ARG A 284 -12.47 0.70 19.10
N SER A 285 -12.40 0.86 17.78
CA SER A 285 -13.18 1.87 17.06
C SER A 285 -14.69 1.61 17.15
N GLY A 286 -15.11 0.37 17.42
CA GLY A 286 -16.51 -0.04 17.42
C GLY A 286 -17.08 -0.30 16.01
N GLU A 287 -16.26 -0.14 14.97
CA GLU A 287 -16.70 -0.15 13.58
C GLU A 287 -16.35 -1.48 12.87
N GLU A 288 -16.97 -1.67 11.71
CA GLU A 288 -16.68 -2.80 10.83
C GLU A 288 -15.47 -2.49 9.97
N ILE A 289 -14.54 -3.43 9.80
CA ILE A 289 -13.30 -3.16 9.05
C ILE A 289 -13.53 -2.84 7.57
N GLY A 290 -14.70 -3.19 7.03
CA GLY A 290 -15.14 -2.82 5.68
C GLY A 290 -15.89 -1.50 5.62
N SER A 291 -16.23 -0.86 6.73
CA SER A 291 -16.91 0.44 6.71
C SER A 291 -15.90 1.58 6.54
N ALA A 292 -16.35 2.64 5.89
CA ALA A 292 -15.64 3.91 5.84
C ALA A 292 -16.64 5.05 5.99
N GLU A 293 -16.29 6.03 6.82
CA GLU A 293 -17.07 7.25 7.01
C GLU A 293 -16.32 8.41 6.36
N SER A 294 -16.99 9.17 5.51
CA SER A 294 -16.54 10.47 5.04
C SER A 294 -17.32 11.54 5.79
N VAL A 295 -16.59 12.46 6.42
CA VAL A 295 -17.14 13.67 7.04
C VAL A 295 -17.22 14.71 5.94
N THR A 296 -18.43 15.18 5.64
CA THR A 296 -18.66 16.35 4.78
C THR A 296 -18.64 17.63 5.59
#